data_AF-A0A6A3PCL2-F1
#
_entry.id   AF-A0A6A3PCL2-F1
#
_cell.length_a   1.000
_cell.length_b   1.000
_cell.length_c   1.000
_cell.angle_alpha   90.00
_cell.angle_beta   90.00
_cell.angle_gamma   90.00
#
_symmetry.space_group_name_H-M   'P 1'
#
loop_
_entity.id
_entity.type
_entity.pdbx_description
1 polymer ?
#
loop_
_entity_poly.entity_id
_entity_poly.type
_entity_poly.pdbx_seq_one_letter_code
_entity_poly.pdbx_strand_id
1 'polypeptide(L)'
;MDFDATIERLNALKLQERGPSQPRVEHTTQQQLELRRLQEENERRVLEQERQLQQWQAEMREMQTRLEATEHQNRLLKAALGEVDTYRHQAETQQLVIDELQSQVKQLRITNYRLQYVVQQNEPRGQGSFLPPPPPDIF
;
A
#
# COMPACT_ATOMS: atom_id res chain seq x y z
N MET A 1 3.79 17.30 69.01
CA MET A 1 3.51 15.95 69.56
C MET A 1 2.10 16.07 70.09
N ASP A 2 1.12 15.81 69.24
CA ASP A 2 -0.26 16.25 69.49
C ASP A 2 -1.08 15.02 69.91
N PHE A 3 -0.58 14.37 70.96
CA PHE A 3 -1.23 13.22 71.57
C PHE A 3 -2.60 13.63 72.14
N ASP A 4 -2.72 14.84 72.68
CA ASP A 4 -3.98 15.37 73.21
C ASP A 4 -5.04 15.57 72.13
N ALA A 5 -4.67 16.06 70.94
CA ALA A 5 -5.60 16.20 69.80
C ALA A 5 -6.09 14.84 69.27
N THR A 6 -5.24 13.81 69.39
CA THR A 6 -5.58 12.44 69.00
C THR A 6 -6.52 11.80 70.02
N ILE A 7 -6.31 12.07 71.31
CA ILE A 7 -7.17 11.61 72.41
C ILE A 7 -8.53 12.31 72.38
N GLU A 8 -8.57 13.62 72.09
CA GLU A 8 -9.82 14.36 71.90
C GLU A 8 -10.61 13.85 70.69
N ARG A 9 -9.94 13.56 69.55
CA ARG A 9 -10.59 12.92 68.40
C ARG A 9 -11.15 11.53 68.75
N LEU A 10 -10.42 10.74 69.53
CA LEU A 10 -10.86 9.42 69.95
C LEU A 10 -12.05 9.50 70.92
N ASN A 11 -12.05 10.47 71.83
CA ASN A 11 -13.18 10.73 72.73
C ASN A 11 -14.41 11.26 71.97
N ALA A 12 -14.23 12.14 70.99
CA ALA A 12 -15.32 12.63 70.14
C ALA A 12 -15.97 11.49 69.33
N LEU A 13 -15.15 10.58 68.79
CA LEU A 13 -15.64 9.39 68.07
C LEU A 13 -16.34 8.39 69.01
N LYS A 14 -15.84 8.19 70.24
CA LYS A 14 -16.48 7.30 71.24
C LYS A 14 -17.77 7.87 71.83
N LEU A 15 -17.90 9.19 71.96
CA LEU A 15 -19.14 9.82 72.42
C LEU A 15 -20.24 9.78 71.35
N GLN A 16 -19.88 9.84 70.07
CA GLN A 16 -20.82 9.75 68.96
C GLN A 16 -21.47 8.35 68.83
N GLU A 17 -20.78 7.29 69.28
CA GLU A 17 -21.35 5.94 69.30
C GLU A 17 -22.32 5.67 70.47
N ARG A 18 -22.42 6.57 71.46
CA ARG A 18 -23.20 6.36 72.69
C ARG A 18 -24.50 7.18 72.79
N GLY A 19 -24.92 7.83 71.70
CA GLY A 19 -26.25 8.46 71.54
C GLY A 19 -27.33 7.45 71.13
N PRO A 20 -28.64 7.81 71.23
CA PRO A 20 -29.74 6.86 71.13
C PRO A 20 -29.72 6.10 69.80
N SER A 21 -29.75 4.78 69.91
CA SER A 21 -29.80 3.83 68.82
C SER A 21 -31.06 4.00 67.95
N GLN A 22 -30.93 4.66 66.78
CA GLN A 22 -31.49 4.33 65.44
C GLN A 22 -31.37 5.54 64.47
N PRO A 23 -31.08 5.36 63.15
CA PRO A 23 -31.26 4.15 62.35
C PRO A 23 -29.94 3.68 61.71
N ARG A 24 -29.05 3.09 62.52
CA ARG A 24 -27.78 2.50 62.00
C ARG A 24 -28.03 1.33 61.02
N VAL A 25 -29.21 0.71 61.10
CA VAL A 25 -29.67 -0.38 60.21
C VAL A 25 -30.15 0.16 58.85
N GLU A 26 -30.76 1.36 58.79
CA GLU A 26 -31.21 1.96 57.52
C GLU A 26 -30.02 2.50 56.73
N HIS A 27 -29.02 3.11 57.38
CA HIS A 27 -27.82 3.57 56.69
C HIS A 27 -26.94 2.43 56.17
N THR A 28 -26.82 1.32 56.90
CA THR A 28 -26.07 0.15 56.42
C THR A 28 -26.79 -0.55 55.27
N THR A 29 -28.11 -0.62 55.28
CA THR A 29 -28.89 -1.16 54.15
C THR A 29 -28.85 -0.24 52.93
N GLN A 30 -28.87 1.08 53.13
CA GLN A 30 -28.74 2.07 52.05
C GLN A 30 -27.35 2.03 51.40
N GLN A 31 -26.28 1.91 52.19
CA GLN A 31 -24.91 1.72 51.69
C GLN A 31 -24.74 0.39 50.95
N GLN A 32 -25.35 -0.70 51.44
CA GLN A 32 -25.32 -1.99 50.74
C GLN A 32 -26.05 -1.94 49.39
N LEU A 33 -27.17 -1.21 49.31
CA LEU A 33 -27.88 -0.96 48.06
C LEU A 33 -27.05 -0.14 47.07
N GLU A 34 -26.37 0.91 47.53
CA GLU A 34 -25.47 1.71 46.70
C GLU A 34 -24.26 0.91 46.20
N LEU A 35 -23.63 0.10 47.07
CA LEU A 35 -22.53 -0.78 46.67
C LEU A 35 -22.97 -1.81 45.63
N ARG A 36 -24.16 -2.41 45.81
CA ARG A 36 -24.72 -3.36 44.85
C ARG A 36 -25.00 -2.69 43.51
N ARG A 37 -25.57 -1.49 43.52
CA ARG A 37 -25.83 -0.69 42.31
C ARG A 37 -24.52 -0.33 41.60
N LEU A 38 -23.51 0.12 42.33
CA LEU A 38 -22.19 0.43 41.79
C LEU A 38 -21.52 -0.81 41.19
N GLN A 39 -21.68 -1.96 41.83
CA GLN A 39 -21.17 -3.22 41.32
C GLN A 39 -21.87 -3.60 39.99
N GLU A 40 -23.19 -3.53 39.93
CA GLU A 40 -23.96 -3.79 38.70
C GLU A 40 -23.62 -2.79 37.58
N GLU A 41 -23.42 -1.51 37.91
CA GLU A 41 -22.97 -0.49 36.95
C GLU A 41 -21.53 -0.74 36.47
N ASN A 42 -20.64 -1.20 37.35
CA ASN A 42 -19.26 -1.55 36.99
C ASN A 42 -19.23 -2.78 36.07
N GLU A 43 -19.97 -3.82 36.42
CA GLU A 43 -20.10 -5.04 35.60
C GLU A 43 -20.62 -4.72 34.19
N ARG A 44 -21.61 -3.82 34.08
CA ARG A 44 -22.08 -3.34 32.76
C ARG A 44 -21.00 -2.63 31.98
N ARG A 45 -20.24 -1.72 32.63
CA ARG A 45 -19.14 -0.99 31.98
C ARG A 45 -18.03 -1.93 31.52
N VAL A 46 -17.69 -2.94 32.32
CA VAL A 46 -16.68 -3.94 31.95
C VAL A 46 -17.14 -4.73 30.72
N LEU A 47 -18.39 -5.21 30.72
CA LEU A 47 -18.95 -5.93 29.57
C LEU A 47 -19.02 -5.07 28.30
N GLU A 48 -19.35 -3.77 28.44
CA GLU A 48 -19.32 -2.83 27.31
C GLU A 48 -17.90 -2.61 26.79
N GLN A 49 -16.92 -2.44 27.68
CA GLN A 49 -15.51 -2.29 27.30
C GLN A 49 -14.97 -3.56 26.62
N GLU A 50 -15.30 -4.74 27.12
CA GLU A 50 -14.92 -6.02 26.50
C GLU A 50 -15.49 -6.14 25.09
N ARG A 51 -16.76 -5.76 24.89
CA ARG A 51 -17.38 -5.74 23.56
C ARG A 51 -16.69 -4.77 22.61
N GLN A 52 -16.39 -3.56 23.08
CA GLN A 52 -15.65 -2.57 22.28
C GLN A 52 -14.25 -3.08 21.91
N LEU A 53 -13.54 -3.71 22.85
CA LEU A 53 -12.24 -4.29 22.59
C LEU A 53 -12.30 -5.40 21.55
N GLN A 54 -13.31 -6.27 21.62
CA GLN A 54 -13.52 -7.33 20.63
C GLN A 54 -13.82 -6.77 19.23
N GLN A 55 -14.65 -5.72 19.16
CA GLN A 55 -14.94 -5.02 17.90
C GLN A 55 -13.66 -4.41 17.31
N TRP A 56 -12.89 -3.67 18.11
CA TRP A 56 -11.60 -3.14 17.68
C TRP A 56 -10.69 -4.25 17.17
N GLN A 57 -10.55 -5.35 17.92
CA GLN A 57 -9.68 -6.47 17.50
C GLN A 57 -10.11 -7.06 16.16
N ALA A 58 -11.42 -7.17 15.91
CA ALA A 58 -11.93 -7.63 14.63
C ALA A 58 -11.60 -6.64 13.49
N GLU A 59 -11.84 -5.35 13.72
CA GLU A 59 -11.53 -4.29 12.75
C GLU A 59 -10.03 -4.22 12.43
N MET A 60 -9.16 -4.34 13.44
CA MET A 60 -7.71 -4.38 13.25
C MET A 60 -7.26 -5.56 12.41
N ARG A 61 -7.82 -6.76 12.64
CA ARG A 61 -7.51 -7.94 11.82
C ARG A 61 -7.98 -7.75 10.39
N GLU A 62 -9.16 -7.18 10.20
CA GLU A 62 -9.68 -6.88 8.87
C GLU A 62 -8.78 -5.86 8.15
N MET A 63 -8.40 -4.76 8.81
CA MET A 63 -7.49 -3.78 8.24
C MET A 63 -6.12 -4.38 7.92
N GLN A 64 -5.59 -5.25 8.79
CA GLN A 64 -4.32 -5.91 8.56
C GLN A 64 -4.36 -6.81 7.32
N THR A 65 -5.39 -7.65 7.18
CA THR A 65 -5.54 -8.51 5.99
C THR A 65 -5.69 -7.70 4.71
N ARG A 66 -6.44 -6.59 4.75
CA ARG A 66 -6.56 -5.66 3.62
C ARG A 66 -5.22 -5.02 3.29
N LEU A 67 -4.46 -4.58 4.29
CA LEU A 67 -3.13 -4.01 4.10
C LEU A 67 -2.18 -5.02 3.44
N GLU A 68 -2.09 -6.24 3.97
CA GLU A 68 -1.25 -7.31 3.42
C GLU A 68 -1.61 -7.61 1.95
N ALA A 69 -2.90 -7.65 1.61
CA ALA A 69 -3.36 -7.82 0.24
C ALA A 69 -2.93 -6.66 -0.67
N THR A 70 -3.07 -5.41 -0.21
CA THR A 70 -2.64 -4.24 -1.00
C THR A 70 -1.12 -4.17 -1.16
N GLU A 71 -0.35 -4.55 -0.14
CA GLU A 71 1.11 -4.62 -0.21
C GLU A 71 1.57 -5.71 -1.18
N HIS A 72 0.89 -6.86 -1.19
CA HIS A 72 1.13 -7.91 -2.17
C HIS A 72 0.85 -7.43 -3.60
N GLN A 73 -0.29 -6.77 -3.83
CA GLN A 73 -0.60 -6.16 -5.13
C GLN A 73 0.44 -5.11 -5.54
N ASN A 74 0.91 -4.28 -4.61
CA ASN A 74 1.94 -3.29 -4.89
C ASN A 74 3.27 -3.95 -5.32
N ARG A 75 3.64 -5.07 -4.70
CA ARG A 75 4.82 -5.85 -5.10
C ARG A 75 4.67 -6.42 -6.51
N LEU A 76 3.51 -6.97 -6.85
CA LEU A 76 3.23 -7.47 -8.20
C LEU A 76 3.31 -6.36 -9.25
N LEU A 77 2.71 -5.18 -8.96
CA LEU A 77 2.78 -4.03 -9.85
C LEU A 77 4.20 -3.53 -10.05
N LYS A 78 5.01 -3.48 -8.99
CA LYS A 78 6.45 -3.12 -9.10
C LYS A 78 7.23 -4.10 -9.96
N ALA A 79 6.96 -5.40 -9.84
CA ALA A 79 7.58 -6.41 -10.69
C ALA A 79 7.19 -6.22 -12.16
N ALA A 80 5.90 -6.03 -12.44
CA ALA A 80 5.39 -5.79 -13.79
C ALA A 80 5.96 -4.49 -14.42
N LEU A 81 6.15 -3.43 -13.63
CA LEU A 81 6.80 -2.21 -14.09
C LEU A 81 8.26 -2.46 -14.51
N GLY A 82 8.99 -3.30 -13.77
CA GLY A 82 10.34 -3.70 -14.16
C GLY A 82 10.38 -4.45 -15.49
N GLU A 83 9.40 -5.32 -15.76
CA GLU A 83 9.27 -6.00 -17.06
C GLU A 83 9.03 -5.01 -18.20
N VAL A 84 8.15 -4.01 -18.01
CA VAL A 84 7.90 -2.97 -19.01
C VAL A 84 9.19 -2.22 -19.37
N ASP A 85 10.00 -1.85 -18.38
CA ASP A 85 11.29 -1.20 -18.63
C ASP A 85 12.21 -2.10 -19.45
N THR A 86 12.27 -3.40 -19.16
CA THR A 86 13.08 -4.34 -19.96
C THR A 86 12.60 -4.45 -21.40
N TYR A 87 11.28 -4.54 -21.63
CA TYR A 87 10.73 -4.58 -22.98
C TYR A 87 10.98 -3.27 -23.74
N ARG A 88 10.93 -2.13 -23.05
CA ARG A 88 11.26 -0.84 -23.65
C ARG A 88 12.70 -0.79 -24.16
N HIS A 89 13.67 -1.19 -23.35
CA HIS A 89 15.08 -1.25 -23.77
C HIS A 89 15.31 -2.26 -24.90
N GLN A 90 14.60 -3.40 -24.89
CA GLN A 90 14.64 -4.35 -26.00
C GLN A 90 14.10 -3.75 -27.30
N ALA A 91 12.99 -3.01 -27.24
CA ALA A 91 12.41 -2.33 -28.40
C ALA A 91 13.35 -1.26 -28.95
N GLU A 92 13.98 -0.46 -28.08
CA GLU A 92 15.00 0.53 -28.48
C GLU A 92 16.19 -0.13 -29.18
N THR A 93 16.67 -1.26 -28.64
CA THR A 93 17.77 -2.02 -29.26
C THR A 93 17.37 -2.59 -30.63
N GLN A 94 16.17 -3.15 -30.73
CA GLN A 94 15.65 -3.67 -32.00
C GLN A 94 15.48 -2.56 -33.04
N GLN A 95 15.07 -1.36 -32.63
CA GLN A 95 14.95 -0.22 -33.54
C GLN A 95 16.31 0.17 -34.14
N LEU A 96 17.38 0.19 -33.34
CA LEU A 96 18.73 0.47 -33.84
C LEU A 96 19.17 -0.56 -34.90
N VAL A 97 18.87 -1.84 -34.67
CA VAL A 97 19.16 -2.91 -35.63
C VAL A 97 18.35 -2.72 -36.92
N ILE A 98 17.08 -2.34 -36.83
CA ILE A 98 16.24 -2.05 -37.99
C ILE A 98 16.82 -0.89 -38.79
N ASP A 99 17.21 0.20 -38.13
CA ASP A 99 17.78 1.38 -38.78
C ASP A 99 19.10 1.04 -39.50
N GLU A 100 19.94 0.21 -38.88
CA GLU A 100 21.18 -0.27 -39.50
C GLU A 100 20.88 -1.12 -40.75
N LEU A 101 19.98 -2.09 -40.65
CA LEU A 101 19.60 -2.94 -41.78
C LEU A 101 18.98 -2.13 -42.92
N GLN A 102 18.15 -1.13 -42.61
CA GLN A 102 17.60 -0.23 -43.61
C GLN A 102 18.71 0.57 -44.32
N SER A 103 19.69 1.07 -43.57
CA SER A 103 20.86 1.74 -44.15
C SER A 103 21.64 0.82 -45.09
N GLN A 104 21.91 -0.41 -44.66
CA GLN A 104 22.61 -1.41 -45.48
C GLN A 104 21.83 -1.74 -46.77
N VAL A 105 20.50 -1.90 -46.69
CA VAL A 105 19.66 -2.12 -47.87
C VAL A 105 19.72 -0.92 -48.83
N LYS A 106 19.68 0.32 -48.31
CA LYS A 106 19.82 1.53 -49.14
C LYS A 106 21.18 1.55 -49.85
N GLN A 107 22.27 1.20 -49.15
CA GLN A 107 23.61 1.10 -49.75
C GLN A 107 23.70 0.02 -50.83
N LEU A 108 23.10 -1.15 -50.58
CA LEU A 108 23.05 -2.25 -51.56
C LEU A 108 22.26 -1.86 -52.80
N ARG A 109 21.12 -1.19 -52.65
CA ARG A 109 20.32 -0.68 -53.78
C ARG A 109 21.13 0.29 -54.64
N ILE A 110 21.82 1.25 -54.01
CA ILE A 110 22.67 2.22 -54.71
C ILE A 110 23.82 1.52 -55.43
N THR A 111 24.49 0.58 -54.76
CA THR A 111 25.62 -0.17 -55.32
C THR A 111 25.16 -1.01 -56.52
N ASN A 112 24.03 -1.71 -56.38
CA ASN A 112 23.45 -2.52 -57.44
C ASN A 112 23.07 -1.66 -58.65
N TYR A 113 22.43 -0.51 -58.44
CA TYR A 113 22.12 0.45 -59.50
C TYR A 113 23.38 0.92 -60.25
N ARG A 114 24.45 1.29 -59.51
CA ARG A 114 25.73 1.70 -60.11
C ARG A 114 26.34 0.59 -60.96
N LEU A 115 26.29 -0.65 -60.48
CA LEU A 115 26.79 -1.81 -61.21
C LEU A 115 25.97 -2.05 -62.49
N GLN A 116 24.63 -2.02 -62.41
CA GLN A 116 23.76 -2.15 -63.58
C GLN A 116 24.08 -1.07 -64.63
N TYR A 117 24.26 0.18 -64.19
CA TYR A 117 24.63 1.28 -65.06
C TYR A 117 25.98 1.05 -65.75
N VAL A 118 27.01 0.61 -65.02
CA VAL A 118 28.34 0.30 -65.58
C VAL A 118 28.29 -0.87 -66.56
N VAL A 119 27.55 -1.95 -66.24
CA VAL A 119 27.38 -3.09 -67.14
C VAL A 119 26.77 -2.64 -68.47
N GLN A 120 25.73 -1.81 -68.42
CA GLN A 120 25.08 -1.27 -69.62
C GLN A 120 26.00 -0.40 -70.47
N GLN A 121 26.90 0.37 -69.86
CA GLN A 121 27.88 1.16 -70.60
C GLN A 121 28.92 0.31 -71.35
N ASN A 122 29.17 -0.92 -70.89
CA ASN A 122 30.15 -1.83 -71.47
C ASN A 122 29.52 -2.87 -72.40
N GLU A 123 28.19 -2.88 -72.56
CA GLU A 123 27.48 -3.82 -73.40
C GLU A 123 27.70 -3.45 -74.89
N PRO A 124 28.21 -4.35 -75.74
CA PRO A 124 28.48 -4.04 -77.13
C PRO A 124 27.17 -3.70 -77.83
N ARG A 125 27.07 -2.47 -78.38
CA ARG A 125 25.88 -1.90 -79.03
C ARG A 125 25.26 -2.86 -80.06
N GLY A 126 24.35 -3.71 -79.61
CA GLY A 126 23.45 -4.53 -80.40
C GLY A 126 22.05 -3.93 -80.34
N GLN A 127 21.54 -3.56 -81.51
CA GLN A 127 20.21 -3.02 -81.82
C GLN A 127 19.12 -3.24 -80.75
N GLY A 128 18.92 -2.23 -79.91
CA GLY A 128 17.78 -2.16 -78.99
C GLY A 128 17.92 -0.90 -78.15
N SER A 129 17.00 0.07 -78.30
CA SER A 129 16.94 1.24 -77.44
C SER A 129 16.64 0.78 -76.02
N PHE A 130 17.67 0.67 -75.20
CA PHE A 130 17.54 0.28 -73.80
C PHE A 130 17.92 1.49 -72.95
N LEU A 131 16.89 2.13 -72.41
CA LEU A 131 17.04 3.23 -71.45
C LEU A 131 17.64 2.68 -70.14
N PRO A 132 18.49 3.46 -69.45
CA PRO A 132 19.01 3.03 -68.16
C PRO A 132 17.85 2.78 -67.17
N PRO A 133 18.00 1.82 -66.25
CA PRO A 133 16.98 1.50 -65.27
C PRO A 133 16.74 2.73 -64.41
N PRO A 134 15.50 2.97 -63.96
CA PRO A 134 15.23 4.08 -63.07
C PRO A 134 16.03 3.91 -61.76
N PRO A 135 16.57 5.01 -61.20
CA PRO A 135 17.28 4.95 -59.93
C PRO A 135 16.37 4.40 -58.82
N PRO A 136 16.93 3.66 -57.86
CA PRO A 136 16.14 3.01 -56.81
C PRO A 136 15.52 4.04 -55.87
N ASP A 137 14.30 3.74 -55.41
CA ASP A 137 13.67 4.49 -54.32
C ASP A 137 14.37 4.14 -53.00
N ILE A 138 14.92 5.18 -52.36
CA ILE A 138 15.78 5.11 -51.17
C ILE A 138 15.19 5.86 -49.98
N PHE A 139 13.95 6.35 -50.08
CA PHE A 139 13.25 7.01 -48.99
C PHE A 139 12.53 5.98 -48.13
#